data_AF-A0A3Q2LS04-F1
#
_entry.id   AF-A0A3Q2LS04-F1
#
_cell.length_a   1.000
_cell.length_b   1.000
_cell.length_c   1.000
_cell.angle_alpha   90.00
_cell.angle_beta   90.00
_cell.angle_gamma   90.00
#
_symmetry.space_group_name_H-M   'P 1'
#
loop_
_entity.id
_entity.type
_entity.pdbx_description
1 polymer ?
#
loop_
_entity_poly.entity_id
_entity_poly.type
_entity_poly.pdbx_seq_one_letter_code
_entity_poly.pdbx_strand_id
1 'polypeptide(L)'
;MGRISATARCSRASALWALSRVLSRLFPKPDVSCTCAPDTTVGHCPCLCRGSGPGRGQQCAGTQLGGCGILGVGIWLAATQGNFATLSASFPSLSAANLLIVTGTFVMAIGFMGCIGAIKENKCLLLTFFVMLLLVFLLEATIAILFFAYTDKIDRYAQQDLKKGLHLYDTPGNVGLTNAWSIIQTDFRCCGVSNYTDWFEVYNATRVPDSCCLEFSESCGLHAPGTWWKAPCYETVKIWLQENLLAVGVFGLCTALVQILGLTFAMTMYCQVVKADTYCA
;
A
#
# COMPACT_ATOMS: atom_id res chain seq x y z
N MET A 1 38.75 -19.46 -35.25
CA MET A 1 37.75 -18.58 -34.61
C MET A 1 36.79 -19.44 -33.78
N GLY A 2 37.11 -19.65 -32.51
CA GLY A 2 36.23 -20.40 -31.59
C GLY A 2 35.21 -19.46 -30.96
N ARG A 3 33.92 -19.83 -30.99
CA ARG A 3 32.89 -19.16 -30.18
C ARG A 3 33.09 -19.55 -28.72
N ILE A 4 33.58 -18.64 -27.89
CA ILE A 4 33.55 -18.83 -26.44
C ILE A 4 32.13 -18.48 -25.98
N SER A 5 31.29 -19.50 -25.86
CA SER A 5 29.95 -19.36 -25.28
C SER A 5 30.09 -19.42 -23.75
N ALA A 6 30.36 -18.28 -23.12
CA ALA A 6 30.39 -18.16 -21.66
C ALA A 6 28.96 -18.18 -21.09
N THR A 7 28.42 -19.37 -20.93
CA THR A 7 27.13 -19.60 -20.24
C THR A 7 27.37 -19.62 -18.73
N ALA A 8 27.46 -18.43 -18.10
CA ALA A 8 27.52 -18.32 -16.64
C ALA A 8 26.15 -18.63 -16.03
N ARG A 9 26.05 -19.84 -15.46
CA ARG A 9 24.87 -20.47 -14.88
C ARG A 9 24.64 -19.92 -13.46
N CYS A 10 23.77 -18.93 -13.30
CA CYS A 10 23.26 -18.56 -11.97
C CYS A 10 22.27 -19.64 -11.52
N SER A 11 22.48 -20.17 -10.32
CA SER A 11 21.84 -21.40 -9.82
C SER A 11 20.31 -21.35 -9.87
N ARG A 12 19.72 -22.50 -10.19
CA ARG A 12 18.30 -22.73 -10.44
C ARG A 12 17.48 -22.62 -9.16
N ALA A 13 16.56 -21.66 -9.09
CA ALA A 13 15.29 -21.85 -8.42
C ALA A 13 14.26 -22.22 -9.50
N SER A 14 13.81 -23.47 -9.50
CA SER A 14 13.01 -24.09 -10.56
C SER A 14 11.67 -23.38 -10.84
N ALA A 15 11.05 -22.76 -9.82
CA ALA A 15 9.83 -21.96 -9.98
C ALA A 15 10.08 -20.63 -10.71
N LEU A 16 11.22 -19.99 -10.45
CA LEU A 16 11.62 -18.74 -11.12
C LEU A 16 11.91 -18.95 -12.62
N TRP A 17 12.24 -20.16 -13.04
CA TRP A 17 12.50 -20.49 -14.45
C TRP A 17 11.23 -20.59 -15.30
N ALA A 18 10.10 -21.00 -14.71
CA ALA A 18 8.81 -21.03 -15.38
C ALA A 18 8.24 -19.60 -15.52
N LEU A 19 8.29 -18.82 -14.43
CA LEU A 19 7.94 -17.39 -14.43
C LEU A 19 8.84 -16.58 -15.37
N SER A 20 10.15 -16.85 -15.41
CA SER A 20 11.08 -16.21 -16.36
C SER A 20 10.73 -16.49 -17.83
N ARG A 21 10.21 -17.67 -18.15
CA ARG A 21 9.74 -18.01 -19.51
C ARG A 21 8.42 -17.33 -19.89
N VAL A 22 7.51 -17.16 -18.94
CA VAL A 22 6.25 -16.42 -19.17
C VAL A 22 6.52 -14.91 -19.25
N LEU A 23 7.36 -14.38 -18.36
CA LEU A 23 7.73 -12.96 -18.33
C LEU A 23 8.61 -12.55 -19.52
N SER A 24 9.46 -13.44 -20.05
CA SER A 24 10.23 -13.16 -21.27
C SER A 24 9.39 -13.14 -22.55
N ARG A 25 8.14 -13.63 -22.51
CA ARG A 25 7.16 -13.45 -23.61
C ARG A 25 6.35 -12.17 -23.47
N LEU A 26 6.10 -11.70 -22.24
CA LEU A 26 5.37 -10.47 -21.94
C LEU A 26 6.26 -9.21 -22.00
N PHE A 27 7.55 -9.37 -21.70
CA PHE A 27 8.56 -8.31 -21.72
C PHE A 27 9.75 -8.79 -22.56
N PRO A 28 9.86 -8.39 -23.84
CA PRO A 28 11.01 -8.75 -24.67
C PRO A 28 12.29 -8.24 -23.99
N LYS A 29 13.26 -9.15 -23.84
CA LYS A 29 14.56 -8.82 -23.23
C LYS A 29 15.21 -7.68 -24.02
N PRO A 30 15.82 -6.68 -23.36
CA PRO A 30 16.79 -5.85 -24.05
C PRO A 30 17.95 -6.76 -24.48
N ASP A 31 18.20 -6.84 -25.78
CA ASP A 31 19.39 -7.52 -26.31
C ASP A 31 20.62 -6.73 -25.87
N VAL A 32 21.36 -7.28 -24.90
CA VAL A 32 22.68 -6.76 -24.53
C VAL A 32 23.68 -7.39 -25.49
N SER A 33 23.87 -6.75 -26.63
CA SER A 33 24.87 -7.16 -27.62
C SER A 33 26.20 -6.49 -27.29
N CYS A 34 27.13 -7.25 -26.69
CA CYS A 34 28.51 -6.80 -26.51
C CYS A 34 29.27 -6.98 -27.83
N THR A 35 29.53 -5.90 -28.55
CA THR A 35 30.41 -5.91 -29.73
C THR A 35 31.80 -5.41 -29.35
N CYS A 36 32.82 -6.27 -29.51
CA CYS A 36 34.21 -5.82 -29.49
C CYS A 36 34.53 -5.13 -30.82
N ALA A 37 34.86 -3.84 -30.80
CA ALA A 37 35.38 -3.16 -31.98
C ALA A 37 36.82 -3.62 -32.24
N PRO A 38 37.17 -4.03 -33.47
CA PRO A 38 38.56 -4.28 -33.82
C PRO A 38 39.21 -2.92 -34.08
N ASP A 39 39.94 -2.37 -33.11
CA ASP A 39 40.95 -1.37 -33.45
C ASP A 39 42.32 -1.76 -32.89
N THR A 40 43.23 -1.93 -33.82
CA THR A 40 44.63 -2.28 -33.62
C THR A 40 45.35 -1.08 -33.05
N THR A 41 45.50 -1.02 -31.73
CA THR A 41 46.73 -0.64 -31.00
C THR A 41 46.38 -0.23 -29.55
N VAL A 42 47.10 -0.83 -28.59
CA VAL A 42 47.13 -0.52 -27.14
C VAL A 42 45.91 -0.97 -26.31
N GLY A 43 46.00 -2.19 -25.75
CA GLY A 43 45.88 -2.47 -24.31
C GLY A 43 44.57 -2.27 -23.54
N HIS A 44 43.55 -1.59 -24.06
CA HIS A 44 42.26 -1.43 -23.39
C HIS A 44 41.13 -1.63 -24.38
N CYS A 45 40.33 -2.69 -24.20
CA CYS A 45 39.04 -2.82 -24.88
C CYS A 45 37.99 -2.04 -24.09
N PRO A 46 37.47 -0.90 -24.58
CA PRO A 46 36.26 -0.33 -24.03
C PRO A 46 35.09 -1.26 -24.42
N CYS A 47 34.56 -1.99 -23.44
CA CYS A 47 33.27 -2.65 -23.60
C CYS A 47 32.18 -1.56 -23.71
N LEU A 48 31.78 -1.22 -24.94
CA LEU A 48 30.65 -0.32 -25.16
C LEU A 48 29.36 -1.13 -24.93
N CYS A 49 28.82 -1.08 -23.70
CA CYS A 49 27.45 -1.52 -23.40
C CYS A 49 26.46 -0.52 -24.04
N ARG A 50 26.26 -0.62 -25.36
CA ARG A 50 25.32 0.25 -26.07
C ARG A 50 23.91 -0.28 -25.91
N GLY A 51 23.26 0.08 -24.81
CA GLY A 51 21.84 -0.16 -24.58
C GLY A 51 20.94 0.74 -25.45
N SER A 52 21.03 0.65 -26.78
CA SER A 52 20.18 1.42 -27.71
C SER A 52 18.83 0.74 -27.89
N GLY A 53 17.92 0.94 -26.93
CA GLY A 53 16.49 0.72 -27.12
C GLY A 53 15.76 2.06 -27.02
N PRO A 54 15.04 2.52 -28.05
CA PRO A 54 14.38 3.85 -28.08
C PRO A 54 13.14 3.96 -27.17
N GLY A 55 13.06 3.23 -26.04
CA GLY A 55 11.86 3.11 -25.21
C GLY A 55 12.03 3.28 -23.69
N ARG A 56 13.25 3.42 -23.16
CA ARG A 56 13.50 3.48 -21.70
C ARG A 56 12.89 4.71 -21.00
N GLY A 57 12.76 5.84 -21.70
CA GLY A 57 12.14 7.05 -21.15
C GLY A 57 10.61 6.95 -21.00
N GLN A 58 9.95 6.13 -21.83
CA GLN A 58 8.48 6.04 -21.87
C GLN A 58 7.90 5.13 -20.77
N GLN A 59 8.66 4.14 -20.27
CA GLN A 59 8.19 3.18 -19.27
C GLN A 59 8.27 3.69 -17.81
N CYS A 60 9.23 4.56 -17.47
CA CYS A 60 9.30 5.18 -16.13
C CYS A 60 8.18 6.19 -15.87
N ALA A 61 7.57 6.76 -16.92
CA ALA A 61 6.48 7.71 -16.79
C ALA A 61 5.19 7.07 -16.24
N GLY A 62 4.92 5.80 -16.56
CA GLY A 62 3.68 5.11 -16.16
C GLY A 62 3.56 4.86 -14.65
N THR A 63 4.65 4.44 -13.99
CA THR A 63 4.64 4.11 -12.55
C THR A 63 4.67 5.33 -11.63
N GLN A 64 5.24 6.46 -12.09
CA GLN A 64 5.25 7.71 -11.32
C GLN A 64 3.87 8.38 -11.28
N LEU A 65 3.04 8.20 -12.32
CA LEU A 65 1.68 8.72 -12.37
C LEU A 65 0.76 8.12 -11.28
N GLY A 66 0.94 6.84 -10.95
CA GLY A 66 0.19 6.19 -9.86
C GLY A 66 0.51 6.75 -8.48
N GLY A 67 1.79 7.02 -8.20
CA GLY A 67 2.23 7.63 -6.94
C GLY A 67 1.74 9.07 -6.78
N CYS A 68 1.81 9.87 -7.85
CA CYS A 68 1.27 11.24 -7.86
C CYS A 68 -0.26 11.26 -7.69
N GLY A 69 -0.97 10.26 -8.22
CA GLY A 69 -2.43 10.11 -8.04
C GLY A 69 -2.82 9.85 -6.58
N ILE A 70 -2.18 8.89 -5.91
CA ILE A 70 -2.47 8.56 -4.50
C ILE A 70 -2.11 9.73 -3.58
N LEU A 71 -0.97 10.39 -3.83
CA LEU A 71 -0.57 11.59 -3.11
C LEU A 71 -1.52 12.76 -3.34
N GLY A 72 -1.96 12.96 -4.59
CA GLY A 72 -2.94 13.96 -4.95
C GLY A 72 -4.27 13.73 -4.21
N VAL A 73 -4.75 12.49 -4.14
CA VAL A 73 -5.96 12.13 -3.37
C VAL A 73 -5.73 12.33 -1.87
N GLY A 74 -4.58 11.94 -1.31
CA GLY A 74 -4.26 12.15 0.10
C GLY A 74 -4.21 13.63 0.51
N ILE A 75 -3.60 14.47 -0.32
CA ILE A 75 -3.52 15.93 -0.13
C ILE A 75 -4.90 16.56 -0.36
N TRP A 76 -5.62 16.17 -1.41
CA TRP A 76 -6.96 16.67 -1.70
C TRP A 76 -7.93 16.37 -0.56
N LEU A 77 -7.91 15.13 -0.06
CA LEU A 77 -8.64 14.75 1.13
C LEU A 77 -8.25 15.72 2.24
N ALA A 78 -6.98 15.72 2.69
CA ALA A 78 -6.51 16.57 3.78
C ALA A 78 -6.90 18.06 3.67
N ALA A 79 -6.85 18.63 2.46
CA ALA A 79 -7.17 20.02 2.20
C ALA A 79 -8.67 20.33 2.17
N THR A 80 -9.51 19.42 1.69
CA THR A 80 -10.96 19.66 1.56
C THR A 80 -11.73 19.45 2.86
N GLN A 81 -11.24 18.62 3.78
CA GLN A 81 -11.97 18.29 5.02
C GLN A 81 -11.21 18.62 6.32
N GLY A 82 -10.08 19.33 6.24
CA GLY A 82 -9.48 20.14 7.31
C GLY A 82 -8.92 19.44 8.55
N ASN A 83 -9.38 18.24 8.90
CA ASN A 83 -8.89 17.34 9.94
C ASN A 83 -9.65 16.03 9.71
N PHE A 84 -9.05 14.95 9.21
CA PHE A 84 -9.77 13.68 9.03
C PHE A 84 -9.90 12.91 10.34
N ALA A 85 -10.94 12.08 10.38
CA ALA A 85 -11.14 10.90 11.21
C ALA A 85 -9.87 10.38 11.90
N THR A 86 -9.70 10.73 13.17
CA THR A 86 -8.70 10.11 14.04
C THR A 86 -9.08 8.63 14.21
N LEU A 87 -8.40 7.70 13.53
CA LEU A 87 -8.80 6.28 13.57
C LEU A 87 -8.62 5.66 14.96
N SER A 88 -7.72 6.22 15.77
CA SER A 88 -7.43 5.72 17.10
C SER A 88 -7.37 6.86 18.11
N ALA A 89 -8.23 6.77 19.13
CA ALA A 89 -8.20 7.66 20.29
C ALA A 89 -6.86 7.61 21.04
N SER A 90 -6.20 6.45 20.98
CA SER A 90 -4.91 6.21 21.63
C SER A 90 -3.76 6.94 20.92
N PHE A 91 -3.94 7.33 19.65
CA PHE A 91 -2.95 8.04 18.84
C PHE A 91 -3.61 9.15 18.02
N PRO A 92 -3.77 10.37 18.57
CA PRO A 92 -4.42 11.49 17.87
C PRO A 92 -3.72 11.87 16.55
N SER A 93 -2.46 11.48 16.37
CA SER A 93 -1.69 11.67 15.14
C SER A 93 -2.04 10.70 14.00
N LEU A 94 -2.73 9.57 14.29
CA LEU A 94 -3.10 8.53 13.33
C LEU A 94 -4.51 8.77 12.76
N SER A 95 -4.59 9.79 11.91
CA SER A 95 -5.77 10.05 11.08
C SER A 95 -5.73 9.26 9.76
N ALA A 96 -6.90 8.92 9.20
CA ALA A 96 -7.02 8.26 7.90
C ALA A 96 -6.21 8.99 6.81
N ALA A 97 -6.30 10.31 6.78
CA ALA A 97 -5.57 11.13 5.81
C ALA A 97 -4.06 11.12 6.05
N ASN A 98 -3.62 11.15 7.31
CA ASN A 98 -2.19 11.05 7.63
C ASN A 98 -1.61 9.71 7.18
N LEU A 99 -2.36 8.61 7.36
CA LEU A 99 -1.96 7.29 6.85
C LEU A 99 -1.86 7.30 5.32
N LEU A 100 -2.86 7.86 4.62
CA LEU A 100 -2.82 7.99 3.16
C LEU A 100 -1.64 8.84 2.67
N ILE A 101 -1.31 9.93 3.35
CA ILE A 101 -0.17 10.79 3.02
C ILE A 101 1.15 10.05 3.26
N VAL A 102 1.32 9.41 4.43
CA VAL A 102 2.55 8.67 4.77
C VAL A 102 2.74 7.49 3.82
N THR A 103 1.70 6.69 3.56
CA THR A 103 1.78 5.58 2.62
C THR A 103 2.02 6.08 1.19
N GLY A 104 1.35 7.15 0.75
CA GLY A 104 1.54 7.74 -0.57
C GLY A 104 2.96 8.27 -0.79
N THR A 105 3.53 8.97 0.20
CA THR A 105 4.91 9.49 0.11
C THR A 105 5.93 8.36 0.06
N PHE A 106 5.71 7.31 0.87
CA PHE A 106 6.53 6.12 0.87
C PHE A 106 6.51 5.37 -0.47
N VAL A 107 5.32 5.16 -1.06
CA VAL A 107 5.16 4.54 -2.37
C VAL A 107 5.83 5.38 -3.47
N MET A 108 5.70 6.71 -3.41
CA MET A 108 6.38 7.61 -4.37
C MET A 108 7.90 7.52 -4.25
N ALA A 109 8.44 7.52 -3.03
CA ALA A 109 9.88 7.40 -2.79
C ALA A 109 10.45 6.07 -3.32
N ILE A 110 9.77 4.95 -3.06
CA ILE A 110 10.14 3.64 -3.58
C ILE A 110 10.09 3.62 -5.11
N GLY A 111 9.03 4.18 -5.71
CA GLY A 111 8.90 4.30 -7.16
C GLY A 111 10.03 5.12 -7.79
N PHE A 112 10.41 6.24 -7.17
CA PHE A 112 11.50 7.09 -7.64
C PHE A 112 12.86 6.38 -7.56
N MET A 113 13.15 5.70 -6.44
CA MET A 113 14.36 4.89 -6.28
C MET A 113 14.43 3.76 -7.32
N GLY A 114 13.31 3.08 -7.60
CA GLY A 114 13.23 2.08 -8.64
C GLY A 114 13.50 2.64 -10.04
N CYS A 115 12.94 3.80 -10.37
CA CYS A 115 13.17 4.47 -11.66
C CYS A 115 14.62 4.93 -11.83
N ILE A 116 15.20 5.61 -10.81
CA ILE A 116 16.59 6.05 -10.87
C ILE A 116 17.54 4.86 -10.91
N GLY A 117 17.29 3.82 -10.11
CA GLY A 117 18.08 2.59 -10.12
C GLY A 117 18.10 1.93 -11.50
N ALA A 118 16.95 1.95 -12.20
CA ALA A 118 16.83 1.43 -13.56
C ALA A 118 17.60 2.28 -14.60
N ILE A 119 17.51 3.61 -14.52
CA ILE A 119 18.13 4.53 -15.49
C ILE A 119 19.65 4.64 -15.28
N LYS A 120 20.08 4.76 -14.02
CA LYS A 120 21.49 4.95 -13.66
C LYS A 120 22.28 3.64 -13.63
N GLU A 121 21.60 2.50 -13.76
CA GLU A 121 22.20 1.15 -13.66
C GLU A 121 23.07 1.01 -12.40
N ASN A 122 22.73 1.72 -11.32
CA ASN A 122 23.52 1.75 -10.08
C ASN A 122 23.09 0.60 -9.17
N LYS A 123 24.02 -0.33 -8.92
CA LYS A 123 23.85 -1.51 -8.05
C LYS A 123 23.31 -1.18 -6.67
N CYS A 124 23.79 -0.11 -6.04
CA CYS A 124 23.42 0.26 -4.68
C CYS A 124 21.93 0.67 -4.64
N LEU A 125 21.51 1.56 -5.54
CA LEU A 125 20.11 2.00 -5.66
C LEU A 125 19.16 0.85 -5.97
N LEU A 126 19.57 -0.07 -6.86
CA LEU A 126 18.75 -1.22 -7.22
C LEU A 126 18.64 -2.24 -6.07
N LEU A 127 19.70 -2.43 -5.30
CA LEU A 127 19.69 -3.24 -4.09
C LEU A 127 18.80 -2.61 -3.01
N THR A 128 18.89 -1.29 -2.79
CA THR A 128 18.01 -0.58 -1.85
C THR A 128 16.54 -0.76 -2.24
N PHE A 129 16.20 -0.60 -3.52
CA PHE A 129 14.84 -0.86 -4.00
C PHE A 129 14.36 -2.29 -3.72
N PHE A 130 15.21 -3.30 -3.98
CA PHE A 130 14.90 -4.69 -3.67
C PHE A 130 14.66 -4.92 -2.17
N VAL A 131 15.54 -4.40 -1.30
CA VAL A 131 15.42 -4.53 0.15
C VAL A 131 14.14 -3.85 0.66
N MET A 132 13.82 -2.67 0.16
CA MET A 132 12.58 -1.96 0.54
C MET A 132 11.32 -2.75 0.14
N LEU A 133 11.26 -3.28 -1.08
CA LEU A 133 10.13 -4.12 -1.50
C LEU A 133 10.03 -5.40 -0.67
N LEU A 134 11.16 -6.01 -0.30
CA LEU A 134 11.18 -7.22 0.53
C LEU A 134 10.65 -6.92 1.93
N LEU A 135 11.04 -5.79 2.54
CA LEU A 135 10.54 -5.37 3.85
C LEU A 135 9.03 -5.12 3.82
N VAL A 136 8.51 -4.49 2.77
CA VAL A 136 7.06 -4.29 2.60
C VAL A 136 6.33 -5.62 2.52
N PHE A 137 6.83 -6.56 1.71
CA PHE A 137 6.23 -7.90 1.59
C PHE A 137 6.20 -8.65 2.92
N LEU A 138 7.28 -8.58 3.71
CA LEU A 138 7.34 -9.21 5.03
C LEU A 138 6.40 -8.55 6.05
N LEU A 139 6.26 -7.21 6.00
CA LEU A 139 5.31 -6.49 6.84
C LEU A 139 3.87 -6.87 6.50
N GLU A 140 3.50 -6.90 5.22
CA GLU A 140 2.17 -7.32 4.77
C GLU A 140 1.87 -8.77 5.17
N ALA A 141 2.82 -9.69 4.99
CA ALA A 141 2.67 -11.08 5.41
C ALA A 141 2.49 -11.18 6.93
N THR A 142 3.26 -10.41 7.71
CA THR A 142 3.14 -10.39 9.18
C THR A 142 1.79 -9.86 9.62
N ILE A 143 1.32 -8.75 9.05
CA ILE A 143 0.00 -8.17 9.35
C ILE A 143 -1.11 -9.16 9.01
N ALA A 144 -1.04 -9.81 7.83
CA ALA A 144 -2.02 -10.81 7.43
C ALA A 144 -2.05 -12.00 8.40
N ILE A 145 -0.88 -12.56 8.76
CA ILE A 145 -0.78 -13.67 9.71
C ILE A 145 -1.31 -13.27 11.08
N LEU A 146 -0.95 -12.08 11.60
CA LEU A 146 -1.44 -11.59 12.89
C LEU A 146 -2.96 -11.41 12.88
N PHE A 147 -3.52 -10.88 11.80
CA PHE A 147 -4.96 -10.69 11.63
C PHE A 147 -5.71 -12.02 11.70
N PHE A 148 -5.23 -13.05 11.00
CA PHE A 148 -5.85 -14.38 11.01
C PHE A 148 -5.59 -15.17 12.30
N ALA A 149 -4.40 -15.05 12.90
CA ALA A 149 -4.03 -15.82 14.09
C ALA A 149 -4.65 -15.27 15.38
N TYR A 150 -4.92 -13.96 15.44
CA TYR A 150 -5.36 -13.27 16.65
C TYR A 150 -6.69 -12.52 16.47
N THR A 151 -7.57 -12.98 15.57
CA THR A 151 -8.85 -12.33 15.28
C THR A 151 -9.65 -11.99 16.55
N ASP A 152 -9.81 -12.92 17.49
CA ASP A 152 -10.54 -12.67 18.74
C ASP A 152 -9.93 -11.55 19.62
N LYS A 153 -8.60 -11.45 19.65
CA LYS A 153 -7.92 -10.40 20.41
C LYS A 153 -8.04 -9.05 19.72
N ILE A 154 -7.84 -9.04 18.40
CA ILE A 154 -7.97 -7.85 17.56
C ILE A 154 -9.38 -7.29 17.68
N ASP A 155 -10.40 -8.15 17.72
CA ASP A 155 -11.79 -7.72 17.87
C ASP A 155 -12.01 -6.94 19.17
N ARG A 156 -11.51 -7.47 20.29
CA ARG A 156 -11.61 -6.79 21.60
C ARG A 156 -10.84 -5.47 21.62
N TYR A 157 -9.61 -5.45 21.09
CA TYR A 157 -8.81 -4.22 21.02
C TYR A 157 -9.48 -3.16 20.15
N ALA A 158 -10.04 -3.55 19.00
CA ALA A 158 -10.75 -2.66 18.10
C ALA A 158 -11.99 -2.06 18.77
N GLN A 159 -12.83 -2.87 19.43
CA GLN A 159 -13.98 -2.36 20.17
C GLN A 159 -13.57 -1.39 21.29
N GLN A 160 -12.53 -1.71 22.06
CA GLN A 160 -12.03 -0.82 23.12
C GLN A 160 -11.52 0.50 22.57
N ASP A 161 -10.78 0.48 21.46
CA ASP A 161 -10.24 1.70 20.85
C ASP A 161 -11.33 2.58 20.22
N LEU A 162 -12.34 1.95 19.61
CA LEU A 162 -13.54 2.64 19.12
C LEU A 162 -14.34 3.28 20.27
N LYS A 163 -14.49 2.59 21.41
CA LYS A 163 -15.16 3.16 22.59
C LYS A 163 -14.40 4.36 23.16
N LYS A 164 -13.06 4.29 23.22
CA LYS A 164 -12.24 5.46 23.54
C LYS A 164 -12.43 6.60 22.54
N GLY A 165 -12.58 6.28 21.25
CA GLY A 165 -12.90 7.24 20.19
C GLY A 165 -14.23 7.96 20.42
N LEU A 166 -15.21 7.28 20.99
CA LEU A 166 -16.51 7.86 21.34
C LEU A 166 -16.36 9.02 22.34
N HIS A 167 -15.46 8.92 23.32
CA HIS A 167 -15.20 9.98 24.30
C HIS A 167 -14.55 11.24 23.71
N LEU A 168 -13.97 11.16 22.52
CA LEU A 168 -13.39 12.29 21.79
C LEU A 168 -14.40 12.93 20.81
N TYR A 169 -15.60 12.38 20.71
CA TYR A 169 -16.66 12.91 19.86
C TYR A 169 -17.10 14.32 20.32
N ASP A 170 -17.27 15.24 19.38
CA ASP A 170 -17.68 16.64 19.61
C ASP A 170 -16.72 17.46 20.51
N THR A 171 -15.48 16.98 20.69
CA THR A 171 -14.45 17.71 21.43
C THR A 171 -13.69 18.70 20.51
N PRO A 172 -13.28 19.88 21.03
CA PRO A 172 -12.57 20.87 20.22
C PRO A 172 -11.26 20.30 19.69
N GLY A 173 -11.08 20.38 18.37
CA GLY A 173 -9.92 19.80 17.65
C GLY A 173 -10.18 18.43 17.01
N ASN A 174 -11.27 17.73 17.34
CA ASN A 174 -11.60 16.39 16.83
C ASN A 174 -12.81 16.39 15.87
N VAL A 175 -13.00 17.47 15.11
CA VAL A 175 -14.09 17.60 14.11
C VAL A 175 -14.07 16.46 13.07
N GLY A 176 -12.88 15.99 12.69
CA GLY A 176 -12.71 14.87 11.77
C GLY A 176 -13.26 13.55 12.28
N LEU A 177 -13.00 13.27 13.56
CA LEU A 177 -13.50 12.07 14.24
C LEU A 177 -15.03 12.10 14.34
N THR A 178 -15.58 13.26 14.68
CA THR A 178 -17.03 13.50 14.76
C THR A 178 -17.72 13.26 13.41
N ASN A 179 -17.12 13.76 12.33
CA ASN A 179 -17.62 13.55 10.98
C ASN A 179 -17.54 12.07 10.56
N ALA A 180 -16.42 11.39 10.83
CA ALA A 180 -16.29 9.96 10.55
C ALA A 180 -17.33 9.11 11.27
N TRP A 181 -17.55 9.38 12.56
CA TRP A 181 -18.60 8.73 13.32
C TRP A 181 -19.97 8.96 12.70
N SER A 182 -20.27 10.17 12.25
CA SER A 182 -21.54 10.48 11.59
C SER A 182 -21.70 9.71 10.29
N ILE A 183 -20.67 9.67 9.44
CA ILE A 183 -20.67 8.92 8.16
C ILE A 183 -20.90 7.42 8.41
N ILE A 184 -20.15 6.82 9.34
CA ILE A 184 -20.29 5.39 9.64
C ILE A 184 -21.70 5.06 10.11
N GLN A 185 -22.25 5.88 11.01
CA GLN A 185 -23.59 5.66 11.55
C GLN A 185 -24.68 5.80 10.48
N THR A 186 -24.56 6.79 9.58
CA THR A 186 -25.52 6.99 8.49
C THR A 186 -25.41 5.93 7.40
N ASP A 187 -24.18 5.58 6.97
CA ASP A 187 -23.94 4.65 5.88
C ASP A 187 -24.28 3.20 6.26
N PHE A 188 -23.89 2.79 7.47
CA PHE A 188 -24.14 1.45 7.98
C PHE A 188 -25.43 1.33 8.81
N ARG A 189 -26.20 2.43 8.97
CA ARG A 189 -27.48 2.45 9.69
C ARG A 189 -27.40 1.79 11.08
N CYS A 190 -26.41 2.23 11.84
CA CYS A 190 -26.03 1.66 13.12
C CYS A 190 -25.81 2.76 14.16
N CYS A 191 -25.78 2.41 15.45
CA CYS A 191 -25.54 3.38 16.52
C CYS A 191 -24.68 2.81 17.64
N GLY A 192 -23.62 3.54 17.98
CA GLY A 192 -22.65 3.16 19.00
C GLY A 192 -21.74 2.01 18.57
N VAL A 193 -20.77 1.65 19.41
CA VAL A 193 -19.79 0.61 19.10
C VAL A 193 -20.42 -0.77 19.21
N SER A 194 -20.89 -1.09 20.41
CA SER A 194 -21.55 -2.35 20.77
C SER A 194 -23.05 -2.16 21.03
N ASN A 195 -23.48 -0.94 21.37
CA ASN A 195 -24.88 -0.59 21.57
C ASN A 195 -25.06 0.94 21.49
N TYR A 196 -26.26 1.42 21.17
CA TYR A 196 -26.60 2.85 21.21
C TYR A 196 -26.39 3.44 22.61
N THR A 197 -26.52 2.63 23.66
CA THR A 197 -26.28 3.05 25.05
C THR A 197 -24.83 3.46 25.33
N ASP A 198 -23.87 3.07 24.48
CA ASP A 198 -22.47 3.53 24.61
C ASP A 198 -22.38 5.07 24.57
N TRP A 199 -23.32 5.74 23.89
CA TRP A 199 -23.39 7.21 23.85
C TRP A 199 -23.84 7.86 25.16
N PHE A 200 -24.53 7.12 26.02
CA PHE A 200 -25.05 7.68 27.27
C PHE A 200 -23.93 8.01 28.24
N GLU A 201 -22.87 7.22 28.23
CA GLU A 201 -21.66 7.46 29.00
C GLU A 201 -20.88 8.68 28.47
N VAL A 202 -20.85 8.87 27.14
CA VAL A 202 -20.17 10.00 26.50
C VAL A 202 -20.88 11.33 26.81
N TYR A 203 -22.20 11.37 26.68
CA TYR A 203 -22.97 12.60 26.90
C TYR A 203 -23.43 12.81 28.34
N ASN A 204 -23.22 11.83 29.23
CA ASN A 204 -23.81 11.80 30.58
C ASN A 204 -25.32 12.06 30.59
N ALA A 205 -26.02 11.60 29.55
CA ALA A 205 -27.46 11.78 29.36
C ALA A 205 -28.00 10.66 28.46
N THR A 206 -29.30 10.36 28.56
CA THR A 206 -29.99 9.41 27.67
C THR A 206 -30.21 10.02 26.28
N ARG A 207 -29.12 10.30 25.57
CA ARG A 207 -29.12 10.91 24.24
C ARG A 207 -28.07 10.26 23.35
N VAL A 208 -28.31 10.30 22.05
CA VAL A 208 -27.41 9.85 20.99
C VAL A 208 -27.14 11.01 20.01
N PRO A 209 -26.10 10.97 19.17
CA PRO A 209 -25.95 11.97 18.10
C PRO A 209 -27.06 11.82 17.06
N ASP A 210 -27.40 12.91 16.36
CA ASP A 210 -28.47 12.90 15.35
C ASP A 210 -28.18 11.95 14.17
N SER A 211 -26.92 11.57 13.94
CA SER A 211 -26.54 10.54 12.96
C SER A 211 -27.02 9.12 13.32
N CYS A 212 -27.44 8.87 14.57
CA CYS A 212 -28.04 7.61 15.01
C CYS A 212 -29.55 7.49 14.70
N CYS A 213 -30.19 8.54 14.18
CA CYS A 213 -31.63 8.54 13.95
C CYS A 213 -32.04 7.72 12.71
N LEU A 214 -33.19 7.04 12.80
CA LEU A 214 -33.77 6.26 11.70
C LEU A 214 -34.08 7.13 10.48
N GLU A 215 -34.60 8.32 10.75
CA GLU A 215 -34.91 9.36 9.78
C GLU A 215 -34.22 10.63 10.26
N PHE A 216 -33.49 11.31 9.36
CA PHE A 216 -32.73 12.49 9.74
C PHE A 216 -33.70 13.63 10.08
N SER A 217 -33.82 13.94 11.36
CA SER A 217 -34.55 15.10 11.86
C SER A 217 -33.71 15.82 12.90
N GLU A 218 -33.75 17.15 12.86
CA GLU A 218 -33.00 18.00 13.78
C GLU A 218 -33.34 17.64 15.24
N SER A 219 -32.32 17.37 16.06
CA SER A 219 -32.46 17.05 17.49
C SER A 219 -33.24 15.76 17.83
N CYS A 220 -33.34 14.79 16.91
CA CYS A 220 -33.96 13.49 17.21
C CYS A 220 -33.18 12.69 18.27
N GLY A 221 -31.86 12.88 18.35
CA GLY A 221 -31.02 12.23 19.35
C GLY A 221 -31.37 12.58 20.80
N LEU A 222 -32.08 13.69 21.03
CA LEU A 222 -32.50 14.18 22.35
C LEU A 222 -33.96 13.85 22.70
N HIS A 223 -34.88 13.82 21.72
CA HIS A 223 -36.32 13.88 21.99
C HIS A 223 -37.11 12.60 21.63
N ALA A 224 -36.49 11.59 21.00
CA ALA A 224 -37.23 10.45 20.46
C ALA A 224 -36.50 9.09 20.64
N PRO A 225 -36.41 8.55 21.87
CA PRO A 225 -35.69 7.30 22.20
C PRO A 225 -36.20 6.02 21.50
N GLY A 226 -37.36 6.08 20.83
CA GLY A 226 -37.90 4.99 20.01
C GLY A 226 -37.44 5.00 18.55
N THR A 227 -36.73 6.05 18.10
CA THR A 227 -36.45 6.30 16.67
C THR A 227 -34.96 6.21 16.30
N TRP A 228 -34.18 5.45 17.08
CA TRP A 228 -32.74 5.29 16.88
C TRP A 228 -32.39 3.93 16.29
N TRP A 229 -31.28 3.85 15.57
CA TRP A 229 -30.71 2.57 15.14
C TRP A 229 -30.31 1.73 16.37
N LYS A 230 -30.77 0.47 16.40
CA LYS A 230 -30.42 -0.48 17.48
C LYS A 230 -29.26 -1.39 17.10
N ALA A 231 -28.89 -1.42 15.83
CA ALA A 231 -27.79 -2.26 15.34
C ALA A 231 -26.43 -1.67 15.80
N PRO A 232 -25.53 -2.50 16.35
CA PRO A 232 -24.19 -2.06 16.75
C PRO A 232 -23.29 -1.84 15.54
N CYS A 233 -22.59 -0.71 15.47
CA CYS A 233 -21.77 -0.39 14.30
C CYS A 233 -20.61 -1.36 14.09
N TYR A 234 -19.99 -1.83 15.18
CA TYR A 234 -18.84 -2.72 15.08
C TYR A 234 -19.21 -4.05 14.40
N GLU A 235 -20.28 -4.71 14.84
CA GLU A 235 -20.71 -5.97 14.24
C GLU A 235 -21.27 -5.77 12.83
N THR A 236 -22.00 -4.68 12.57
CA THR A 236 -22.50 -4.38 11.21
C THR A 236 -21.34 -4.22 10.22
N VAL A 237 -20.29 -3.48 10.59
CA VAL A 237 -19.08 -3.33 9.75
C VAL A 237 -18.34 -4.66 9.61
N LYS A 238 -18.26 -5.46 10.67
CA LYS A 238 -17.64 -6.79 10.63
C LYS A 238 -18.38 -7.74 9.69
N ILE A 239 -19.71 -7.77 9.74
CA ILE A 239 -20.55 -8.57 8.82
C ILE A 239 -20.33 -8.10 7.39
N TRP A 240 -20.37 -6.79 7.13
CA TRP A 240 -20.08 -6.24 5.82
C TRP A 240 -18.69 -6.64 5.31
N LEU A 241 -17.67 -6.62 6.18
CA LEU A 241 -16.33 -7.06 5.83
C LEU A 241 -16.27 -8.56 5.52
N GLN A 242 -17.01 -9.40 6.26
CA GLN A 242 -17.09 -10.83 6.00
C GLN A 242 -17.76 -11.15 4.66
N GLU A 243 -18.82 -10.43 4.31
CA GLU A 243 -19.50 -10.55 3.01
C GLU A 243 -18.59 -10.11 1.86
N ASN A 244 -17.77 -9.09 2.08
CA ASN A 244 -16.84 -8.55 1.08
C ASN A 244 -15.40 -9.11 1.21
N LEU A 245 -15.20 -10.15 2.02
CA LEU A 245 -13.87 -10.70 2.31
C LEU A 245 -13.18 -11.22 1.04
N LEU A 246 -13.96 -11.74 0.09
CA LEU A 246 -13.46 -12.18 -1.21
C LEU A 246 -12.83 -11.01 -1.98
N ALA A 247 -13.49 -9.85 -2.02
CA ALA A 247 -12.96 -8.68 -2.70
C ALA A 247 -11.64 -8.23 -2.05
N VAL A 248 -11.62 -8.09 -0.72
CA VAL A 248 -10.42 -7.72 0.04
C VAL A 248 -9.28 -8.71 -0.17
N GLY A 249 -9.58 -10.01 -0.16
CA GLY A 249 -8.61 -11.07 -0.43
C GLY A 249 -8.04 -11.01 -1.84
N VAL A 250 -8.86 -10.73 -2.85
CA VAL A 250 -8.40 -10.52 -4.24
C VAL A 250 -7.47 -9.31 -4.34
N PHE A 251 -7.84 -8.17 -3.73
CA PHE A 251 -6.95 -7.00 -3.68
C PHE A 251 -5.60 -7.32 -3.03
N GLY A 252 -5.61 -8.02 -1.88
CA GLY A 252 -4.39 -8.46 -1.20
C GLY A 252 -3.52 -9.38 -2.06
N LEU A 253 -4.13 -10.36 -2.74
CA LEU A 253 -3.42 -11.26 -3.64
C LEU A 253 -2.80 -10.52 -4.83
N CYS A 254 -3.54 -9.60 -5.45
CA CYS A 254 -3.03 -8.76 -6.52
C CYS A 254 -1.81 -7.94 -6.07
N THR A 255 -1.87 -7.31 -4.90
CA THR A 255 -0.75 -6.56 -4.31
C THR A 255 0.47 -7.45 -4.10
N ALA A 256 0.29 -8.63 -3.51
CA ALA A 256 1.38 -9.59 -3.30
C ALA A 256 2.03 -10.05 -4.62
N LEU A 257 1.23 -10.32 -5.65
CA LEU A 257 1.74 -10.70 -6.98
C LEU A 257 2.57 -9.57 -7.62
N VAL A 258 2.10 -8.32 -7.54
CA VAL A 258 2.83 -7.16 -8.07
C VAL A 258 4.17 -6.98 -7.35
N GLN A 259 4.23 -7.18 -6.04
CA GLN A 259 5.48 -7.11 -5.28
C GLN A 259 6.46 -8.23 -5.66
N ILE A 260 5.97 -9.48 -5.78
CA ILE A 260 6.81 -10.60 -6.22
C ILE A 260 7.39 -10.32 -7.61
N LEU A 261 6.58 -9.81 -8.54
CA LEU A 261 7.07 -9.40 -9.86
C LEU A 261 8.15 -8.31 -9.72
N GLY A 262 7.91 -7.27 -8.93
CA GLY A 262 8.90 -6.22 -8.66
C GLY A 262 10.23 -6.75 -8.12
N LEU A 263 10.19 -7.66 -7.15
CA LEU A 263 11.37 -8.33 -6.59
C LEU A 263 12.13 -9.15 -7.64
N THR A 264 11.41 -9.92 -8.47
CA THR A 264 12.04 -10.69 -9.55
C THR A 264 12.70 -9.79 -10.58
N PHE A 265 12.05 -8.70 -11.00
CA PHE A 265 12.62 -7.73 -11.92
C PHE A 265 13.86 -7.05 -11.33
N ALA A 266 13.79 -6.59 -10.08
CA ALA A 266 14.94 -5.98 -9.40
C ALA A 266 16.16 -6.92 -9.35
N MET A 267 15.96 -8.19 -8.97
CA MET A 267 17.04 -9.18 -8.92
C MET A 267 17.60 -9.50 -10.31
N THR A 268 16.74 -9.69 -11.31
CA THR A 268 17.22 -9.97 -12.67
C THR A 268 18.06 -8.81 -13.21
N MET A 269 17.61 -7.56 -13.01
CA MET A 269 18.36 -6.38 -13.43
C MET A 269 19.68 -6.27 -12.66
N TYR A 270 19.69 -6.52 -11.34
CA TYR A 270 20.90 -6.48 -10.52
C TYR A 270 21.94 -7.48 -11.02
N CYS A 271 21.52 -8.71 -11.31
CA CYS A 271 22.41 -9.72 -11.88
C CYS A 271 22.98 -9.32 -13.25
N GLN A 272 22.20 -8.62 -14.10
CA GLN A 272 22.71 -8.14 -15.39
C GLN A 272 23.78 -7.07 -15.20
N VAL A 273 23.56 -6.11 -14.30
CA VAL A 273 24.51 -5.03 -13.99
C VAL A 273 25.81 -5.59 -13.39
N VAL A 274 25.71 -6.55 -12.45
CA VAL A 274 26.91 -7.21 -11.88
C VAL A 274 27.71 -7.95 -12.94
N LYS A 275 27.03 -8.65 -13.86
CA LYS A 275 27.71 -9.32 -14.97
C LYS A 275 28.42 -8.33 -15.88
N ALA A 276 27.77 -7.24 -16.27
CA ALA A 276 28.36 -6.21 -17.11
C ALA A 276 29.67 -5.67 -16.51
N ASP A 277 29.67 -5.32 -15.22
CA ASP A 277 30.89 -4.84 -14.54
C ASP A 277 32.00 -5.90 -14.46
N THR A 278 31.65 -7.19 -14.43
CA THR A 278 32.65 -8.27 -14.40
C THR A 278 33.31 -8.48 -15.78
N TYR A 279 32.60 -8.20 -16.88
CA TYR A 279 33.16 -8.30 -18.23
C TYR A 279 33.97 -7.06 -18.65
N CYS A 280 33.71 -5.92 -18.00
CA CYS A 280 34.39 -4.65 -18.28
C CYS A 280 35.61 -4.39 -17.37
N ALA A 281 35.86 -5.23 -16.37
CA ALA A 281 37.01 -5.18 -15.47
C ALA A 281 38.13 -6.09 -15.96
#